data_AF-A0A1V1W3D3-F1
#
_entry.id   AF-A0A1V1W3D3-F1
#
_cell.length_a   1.000
_cell.length_b   1.000
_cell.length_c   1.000
_cell.angle_alpha   90.00
_cell.angle_beta   90.00
_cell.angle_gamma   90.00
#
_symmetry.space_group_name_H-M   'P 1'
#
loop_
_entity.id
_entity.type
_entity.pdbx_description
1 polymer ?
#
loop_
_entity_poly.entity_id
_entity_poly.type
_entity_poly.pdbx_seq_one_letter_code
_entity_poly.pdbx_strand_id
1 'polypeptide(L)'
;MPPSTEAIRRAVEALLCPWCGKGPFKLLARHTNHAHGIDRNELRDRAGLTYSASISSPDLHAQRSEHAQNLRAAGVFNGGPTPLGAKRNLSEAAQALNRAKLEASRDPEQALAALAIAGPRAAQAKKQAARERDEAEPHGTYRKYTTYGCRCVECRAANTDYYRIYRAERRTGNQP
;
A
#
# COMPACT_ATOMS: atom_id res chain seq x y z
N MET A 1 11.75 -31.26 -13.75
CA MET A 1 10.82 -31.69 -12.67
C MET A 1 10.68 -30.55 -11.67
N PRO A 2 9.49 -30.29 -11.12
CA PRO A 2 9.38 -29.35 -10.02
C PRO A 2 10.18 -29.85 -8.80
N PRO A 3 10.83 -28.96 -8.03
CA PRO A 3 11.55 -29.33 -6.82
C PRO A 3 10.59 -29.96 -5.80
N SER A 4 11.10 -30.92 -5.01
CA SER A 4 10.33 -31.53 -3.92
C SER A 4 10.02 -30.52 -2.81
N THR A 5 8.99 -30.78 -2.01
CA THR A 5 8.62 -29.93 -0.86
C THR A 5 9.81 -29.65 0.07
N GLU A 6 10.60 -30.68 0.36
CA GLU A 6 11.79 -30.55 1.21
C GLU A 6 12.90 -29.72 0.55
N ALA A 7 13.10 -29.84 -0.77
CA ALA A 7 14.05 -29.01 -1.50
C ALA A 7 13.60 -27.54 -1.52
N ILE A 8 12.31 -27.27 -1.67
CA ILE A 8 11.74 -25.92 -1.59
C ILE A 8 11.95 -25.36 -0.19
N ARG A 9 11.69 -26.13 0.87
CA ARG A 9 11.88 -25.70 2.26
C ARG A 9 13.33 -25.28 2.53
N ARG A 10 14.30 -26.12 2.16
CA ARG A 10 15.74 -25.80 2.30
C ARG A 10 16.14 -24.55 1.52
N ALA A 11 15.60 -24.37 0.31
CA ALA A 11 15.86 -23.17 -0.47
C ALA A 11 15.27 -21.91 0.19
N VAL A 12 14.07 -22.00 0.78
CA VAL A 12 13.45 -20.90 1.53
C VAL A 12 14.29 -20.50 2.75
N GLU A 13 14.79 -21.48 3.51
CA GLU A 13 15.69 -21.24 4.65
C GLU A 13 17.01 -20.56 4.23
N ALA A 14 17.57 -20.98 3.09
CA ALA A 14 18.77 -20.37 2.50
C ALA A 14 18.48 -19.06 1.72
N LEU A 15 17.21 -18.63 1.65
CA LEU A 15 16.74 -17.49 0.85
C LEU A 15 17.10 -17.60 -0.65
N LEU A 16 17.23 -18.83 -1.15
CA LEU A 16 17.49 -19.14 -2.55
C LEU A 16 16.17 -19.46 -3.27
N CYS A 17 16.12 -19.17 -4.57
CA CYS A 17 15.01 -19.60 -5.40
C CYS A 17 15.14 -21.08 -5.76
N PRO A 18 14.16 -21.95 -5.42
CA PRO A 18 14.25 -23.38 -5.70
C PRO A 18 14.09 -23.73 -7.19
N TRP A 19 13.67 -22.78 -8.04
CA TRP A 19 13.52 -23.00 -9.48
C TRP A 19 14.70 -22.51 -10.31
N CYS A 20 15.38 -21.43 -9.89
CA CYS A 20 16.50 -20.88 -10.65
C CYS A 20 17.83 -20.82 -9.89
N GLY A 21 17.86 -21.22 -8.61
CA GLY A 21 19.07 -21.25 -7.79
C GLY A 21 19.65 -19.88 -7.42
N LYS A 22 19.06 -18.78 -7.89
CA LYS A 22 19.50 -17.41 -7.57
C LYS A 22 19.26 -17.09 -6.10
N GLY A 23 20.04 -16.16 -5.55
CA GLY A 23 19.90 -15.65 -4.17
C GLY A 23 21.27 -15.47 -3.50
N PRO A 24 21.32 -15.17 -2.19
CA PRO A 24 20.18 -15.06 -1.27
C PRO A 24 19.36 -13.78 -1.48
N PHE A 25 18.03 -13.87 -1.33
CA PHE A 25 17.11 -12.74 -1.50
C PHE A 25 16.65 -12.15 -0.17
N LYS A 26 16.56 -10.81 -0.08
CA LYS A 26 15.88 -10.13 1.04
C LYS A 26 14.38 -10.46 1.08
N LEU A 27 13.75 -10.55 -0.09
CA LEU A 27 12.34 -10.89 -0.29
C LEU A 27 12.20 -11.98 -1.37
N LEU A 28 12.38 -13.23 -0.98
CA LEU A 28 12.28 -14.38 -1.89
C LEU A 28 10.92 -14.41 -2.62
N ALA A 29 9.82 -14.20 -1.89
CA ALA A 29 8.47 -14.22 -2.46
C ALA A 29 8.24 -13.21 -3.58
N ARG A 30 8.93 -12.05 -3.56
CA ARG A 30 8.84 -11.06 -4.64
C ARG A 30 9.47 -11.60 -5.92
N HIS A 31 10.63 -12.23 -5.78
CA HIS A 31 11.32 -12.84 -6.91
C HIS A 31 10.52 -14.01 -7.50
N THR A 32 10.03 -14.94 -6.67
CA THR A 32 9.27 -16.10 -7.16
C THR A 32 7.99 -15.67 -7.87
N ASN A 33 7.33 -14.61 -7.41
CA ASN A 33 6.14 -14.09 -8.07
C ASN A 33 6.47 -13.49 -9.45
N HIS A 34 7.52 -12.67 -9.53
CA HIS A 34 7.89 -12.00 -10.79
C HIS A 34 8.51 -12.95 -11.82
N ALA A 35 9.37 -13.88 -11.38
CA ALA A 35 10.14 -14.75 -12.27
C ALA A 35 9.44 -16.08 -12.58
N HIS A 36 8.57 -16.55 -11.69
CA HIS A 36 7.97 -17.88 -11.77
C HIS A 36 6.45 -17.87 -11.61
N GLY A 37 5.83 -16.71 -11.39
CA GLY A 37 4.38 -16.60 -11.18
C GLY A 37 3.90 -17.15 -9.83
N ILE A 38 4.81 -17.53 -8.93
CA ILE A 38 4.49 -18.19 -7.66
C ILE A 38 4.43 -17.15 -6.55
N ASP A 39 3.23 -16.91 -6.04
CA ASP A 39 3.02 -15.94 -4.96
C ASP A 39 3.51 -16.46 -3.59
N ARG A 40 3.42 -15.59 -2.58
CA ARG A 40 3.95 -15.85 -1.24
C ARG A 40 3.24 -17.00 -0.51
N ASN A 41 1.95 -17.18 -0.75
CA ASN A 41 1.14 -18.19 -0.07
C ASN A 41 1.38 -19.53 -0.76
N GLU A 42 1.34 -19.53 -2.09
CA GLU A 42 1.67 -20.71 -2.89
C GLU A 42 3.10 -21.21 -2.60
N LEU A 43 4.07 -20.31 -2.45
CA LEU A 43 5.43 -20.67 -2.03
C LEU A 43 5.46 -21.38 -0.67
N ARG A 44 4.66 -20.92 0.30
CA ARG A 44 4.56 -21.55 1.63
C ARG A 44 3.90 -22.92 1.55
N ASP A 45 2.81 -23.03 0.81
CA ASP A 45 2.07 -24.28 0.64
C ASP A 45 2.98 -25.34 -0.01
N ARG A 46 3.70 -24.96 -1.07
CA ARG A 46 4.67 -25.85 -1.74
C ARG A 46 5.85 -26.23 -0.86
N ALA A 47 6.25 -25.37 0.08
CA ALA A 47 7.30 -25.63 1.06
C ALA A 47 6.79 -26.38 2.32
N GLY A 48 5.48 -26.63 2.43
CA GLY A 48 4.86 -27.19 3.62
C GLY A 48 5.12 -26.32 4.86
N LEU A 49 5.05 -24.99 4.71
CA LEU A 49 5.22 -24.01 5.78
C LEU A 49 3.87 -23.46 6.24
N THR A 50 3.76 -23.14 7.52
CA THR A 50 2.56 -22.48 8.04
C THR A 50 2.50 -21.01 7.57
N TYR A 51 1.30 -20.42 7.63
CA TYR A 51 1.10 -19.02 7.23
C TYR A 51 2.00 -18.02 7.98
N SER A 52 2.35 -18.32 9.23
CA SER A 52 3.21 -17.48 10.08
C SER A 52 4.71 -17.66 9.81
N ALA A 53 5.12 -18.66 9.04
CA ALA A 53 6.52 -18.87 8.72
C ALA A 53 7.09 -17.67 7.94
N SER A 54 8.25 -17.17 8.37
CA SER A 54 8.98 -16.13 7.66
C SER A 54 9.60 -16.70 6.39
N ILE A 55 9.45 -15.98 5.28
CA ILE A 55 10.05 -16.28 3.97
C ILE A 55 10.90 -15.09 3.48
N SER A 56 11.24 -14.18 4.41
CA SER A 56 12.08 -13.00 4.19
C SER A 56 13.33 -13.10 5.04
N SER A 57 14.39 -12.39 4.64
CA SER A 57 15.64 -12.43 5.38
C SER A 57 15.48 -11.91 6.82
N PRO A 58 16.22 -12.47 7.80
CA PRO A 58 16.23 -11.99 9.17
C PRO A 58 16.57 -10.49 9.26
N ASP A 59 17.55 -10.02 8.48
CA ASP A 59 17.95 -8.61 8.45
C ASP A 59 16.81 -7.69 8.00
N LEU A 60 16.07 -8.08 6.97
CA LEU A 60 14.93 -7.28 6.50
C LEU A 60 13.80 -7.28 7.54
N HIS A 61 13.62 -8.40 8.24
CA HIS A 61 12.67 -8.48 9.34
C HIS A 61 13.05 -7.54 10.48
N ALA A 62 14.34 -7.54 10.88
CA ALA A 62 14.88 -6.63 11.89
C ALA A 62 14.71 -5.16 11.49
N GLN A 63 15.10 -4.78 10.27
CA GLN A 63 14.93 -3.42 9.74
C GLN A 63 13.47 -2.96 9.75
N ARG A 64 12.54 -3.83 9.38
CA ARG A 64 11.10 -3.51 9.42
C ARG A 64 10.58 -3.37 10.85
N SER A 65 11.07 -4.21 11.76
CA SER A 65 10.73 -4.14 13.18
C SER A 65 11.21 -2.82 13.78
N GLU A 66 12.48 -2.46 13.54
CA GLU A 66 13.08 -1.20 13.99
C GLU A 66 12.33 0.01 13.41
N HIS A 67 12.05 0.02 12.10
CA HIS A 67 11.28 1.11 11.49
C HIS A 67 9.87 1.24 12.11
N ALA A 68 9.20 0.12 12.39
CA ALA A 68 7.90 0.14 13.06
C ALA A 68 8.00 0.67 14.50
N GLN A 69 9.08 0.35 15.23
CA GLN A 69 9.34 0.90 16.56
C GLN A 69 9.59 2.41 16.49
N ASN A 70 10.37 2.88 15.52
CA ASN A 70 10.64 4.31 15.32
C ASN A 70 9.36 5.09 15.00
N LEU A 71 8.48 4.57 14.13
CA LEU A 71 7.19 5.20 13.83
C LEU A 71 6.27 5.27 15.05
N ARG A 72 6.32 4.25 15.93
CA ARG A 72 5.56 4.27 17.20
C ARG A 72 6.13 5.29 18.17
N ALA A 73 7.45 5.34 18.33
CA ALA A 73 8.13 6.32 19.17
C ALA A 73 7.86 7.76 18.70
N ALA A 74 7.76 7.98 17.38
CA ALA A 74 7.42 9.26 16.78
C ALA A 74 5.92 9.60 16.83
N GLY A 75 5.05 8.73 17.37
CA GLY A 75 3.60 8.96 17.41
C GLY A 75 2.90 8.94 16.06
N VAL A 76 3.59 8.51 14.98
CA VAL A 76 3.04 8.44 13.62
C VAL A 76 2.15 7.19 13.45
N PHE A 77 2.40 6.15 14.24
CA PHE A 77 1.62 4.91 14.22
C PHE A 77 0.91 4.64 15.55
N ASN A 78 -0.41 4.88 15.58
CA ASN A 78 -1.27 4.66 16.76
C ASN A 78 -1.72 3.20 16.96
N GLY A 79 -1.21 2.25 16.16
CA GLY A 79 -1.49 0.84 16.37
C GLY A 79 -0.67 0.30 17.53
N GLY A 80 -1.29 0.17 18.71
CA GLY A 80 -0.69 -0.51 19.86
C GLY A 80 -0.24 -1.94 19.53
N PRO A 81 0.69 -2.52 20.31
CA PRO A 81 1.01 -3.94 20.18
C PRO A 81 -0.29 -4.75 20.33
N THR A 82 -0.60 -5.57 19.33
CA THR A 82 -1.70 -6.52 19.46
C THR A 82 -1.29 -7.51 20.56
N PRO A 83 -2.12 -7.76 21.59
CA PRO A 83 -1.74 -8.64 22.70
C PRO A 83 -1.25 -9.99 22.18
N LEU A 84 -0.17 -10.52 22.76
CA LEU A 84 0.33 -11.85 22.40
C LEU A 84 -0.79 -12.88 22.65
N GLY A 85 -1.16 -13.64 21.62
CA GLY A 85 -2.27 -14.62 21.71
C GLY A 85 -3.66 -14.05 21.39
N ALA A 86 -3.80 -12.75 21.13
CA ALA A 86 -5.05 -12.20 20.59
C ALA A 86 -5.24 -12.70 19.15
N LYS A 87 -5.93 -13.83 19.00
CA LYS A 87 -6.54 -14.18 17.72
C LYS A 87 -7.48 -13.02 17.38
N ARG A 88 -7.25 -12.36 16.25
CA ARG A 88 -8.22 -11.46 15.63
C ARG A 88 -9.42 -12.29 15.14
N ASN A 89 -10.11 -12.97 16.05
CA ASN A 89 -11.42 -13.47 15.78
C ASN A 89 -12.28 -12.22 15.68
N LEU A 90 -12.77 -11.95 14.48
CA LEU A 90 -13.82 -10.95 14.28
C LEU A 90 -14.92 -11.21 15.31
N SER A 91 -15.48 -10.17 15.91
CA SER A 91 -16.67 -10.34 16.75
C SER A 91 -17.76 -11.07 15.95
N GLU A 92 -18.69 -11.72 16.63
CA GLU A 92 -19.80 -12.41 15.97
C GLU A 92 -20.54 -11.48 14.99
N ALA A 93 -20.75 -10.21 15.39
CA ALA A 93 -21.30 -9.17 14.53
C ALA A 93 -20.43 -8.89 13.29
N ALA A 94 -19.11 -8.82 13.43
CA ALA A 94 -18.21 -8.59 12.31
C ALA A 94 -18.09 -9.83 11.39
N GLN A 95 -18.18 -11.05 11.95
CA GLN A 95 -18.28 -12.28 11.18
C GLN A 95 -19.58 -12.34 10.38
N ALA A 96 -20.71 -11.95 10.99
CA ALA A 96 -22.01 -11.88 10.33
C ALA A 96 -22.00 -10.87 9.18
N LEU A 97 -21.44 -9.67 9.38
CA LEU A 97 -21.29 -8.67 8.32
C LEU A 97 -20.43 -9.18 7.15
N ASN A 98 -19.33 -9.87 7.44
CA ASN A 98 -18.49 -10.43 6.38
C ASN A 98 -19.19 -11.58 5.63
N ARG A 99 -19.94 -12.43 6.34
CA ARG A 99 -20.72 -13.51 5.74
C ARG A 99 -21.81 -12.95 4.82
N ALA A 100 -22.55 -11.94 5.29
CA ALA A 100 -23.56 -11.26 4.49
C ALA A 100 -22.97 -10.58 3.25
N LYS A 101 -21.78 -9.95 3.36
CA LYS A 101 -21.07 -9.38 2.21
C LYS A 101 -20.64 -10.46 1.21
N LEU A 102 -20.14 -11.60 1.69
CA LEU A 102 -19.76 -12.72 0.84
C LEU A 102 -20.98 -13.35 0.14
N GLU A 103 -22.08 -13.52 0.86
CA GLU A 103 -23.34 -14.02 0.29
C GLU A 103 -23.92 -13.04 -0.75
N ALA A 104 -23.92 -11.74 -0.47
CA ALA A 104 -24.32 -10.71 -1.43
C ALA A 104 -23.41 -10.68 -2.68
N SER A 105 -22.15 -11.11 -2.56
CA SER A 105 -21.21 -11.19 -3.68
C SER A 105 -21.28 -12.51 -4.46
N ARG A 106 -21.94 -13.54 -3.93
CA ARG A 106 -22.07 -14.87 -4.56
C ARG A 106 -23.11 -14.90 -5.66
N ASP A 107 -24.05 -13.96 -5.67
CA ASP A 107 -24.94 -13.74 -6.80
C ASP A 107 -24.21 -12.82 -7.80
N PRO A 108 -23.69 -13.35 -8.91
CA PRO A 108 -22.93 -12.57 -9.87
C PRO A 108 -23.78 -11.47 -10.51
N GLU A 109 -25.09 -11.63 -10.60
CA GLU A 109 -26.01 -10.63 -11.15
C GLU A 109 -26.18 -9.46 -10.17
N GLN A 110 -26.38 -9.75 -8.88
CA GLN A 110 -26.43 -8.72 -7.84
C GLN A 110 -25.08 -8.05 -7.60
N ALA A 111 -23.97 -8.79 -7.68
CA ALA A 111 -22.63 -8.23 -7.58
C ALA A 111 -22.34 -7.27 -8.75
N LEU A 112 -22.71 -7.64 -9.98
CA LEU A 112 -22.58 -6.77 -11.16
C LEU A 112 -23.47 -5.53 -11.04
N ALA A 113 -24.72 -5.69 -10.58
CA ALA A 113 -25.66 -4.58 -10.35
C ALA A 113 -25.16 -3.63 -9.24
N ALA A 114 -24.65 -4.16 -8.13
CA ALA A 114 -24.09 -3.38 -7.03
C ALA A 114 -22.82 -2.61 -7.47
N LEU A 115 -21.94 -3.25 -8.25
CA LEU A 115 -20.78 -2.61 -8.86
C LEU A 115 -21.18 -1.50 -9.85
N ALA A 116 -22.21 -1.74 -10.67
CA ALA A 116 -22.75 -0.76 -11.61
C ALA A 116 -23.38 0.46 -10.91
N ILE A 117 -23.93 0.29 -9.71
CA ILE A 117 -24.50 1.38 -8.90
C ILE A 117 -23.42 2.11 -8.09
N ALA A 118 -22.50 1.38 -7.45
CA ALA A 118 -21.52 1.94 -6.52
C ALA A 118 -20.32 2.59 -7.23
N GLY A 119 -19.87 2.03 -8.34
CA GLY A 119 -18.74 2.53 -9.13
C GLY A 119 -18.90 3.99 -9.58
N PRO A 120 -19.99 4.35 -10.30
CA PRO A 120 -20.19 5.71 -10.76
C PRO A 120 -20.49 6.69 -9.62
N ARG A 121 -21.22 6.29 -8.57
CA ARG A 121 -21.56 7.17 -7.44
C ARG A 121 -20.34 7.57 -6.62
N ALA A 122 -19.45 6.64 -6.29
CA ALA A 122 -18.22 6.96 -5.55
C ALA A 122 -17.26 7.84 -6.38
N ALA A 123 -17.18 7.60 -7.69
CA ALA A 123 -16.39 8.43 -8.61
C ALA A 123 -17.00 9.84 -8.78
N GLN A 124 -18.33 9.94 -8.87
CA GLN A 124 -19.04 11.22 -8.96
C GLN A 124 -18.92 12.03 -7.67
N ALA A 125 -19.09 11.42 -6.49
CA ALA A 125 -18.91 12.09 -5.20
C ALA A 125 -17.48 12.62 -5.04
N LYS A 126 -16.46 11.84 -5.44
CA LYS A 126 -15.06 12.30 -5.45
C LYS A 126 -14.83 13.46 -6.43
N LYS A 127 -15.44 13.42 -7.61
CA LYS A 127 -15.37 14.51 -8.60
C LYS A 127 -16.08 15.77 -8.13
N GLN A 128 -17.25 15.65 -7.52
CA GLN A 128 -18.01 16.76 -6.96
C GLN A 128 -17.24 17.42 -5.81
N ALA A 129 -16.75 16.63 -4.84
CA ALA A 129 -15.92 17.17 -3.76
C ALA A 129 -14.62 17.81 -4.29
N ALA A 130 -14.05 17.33 -5.39
CA ALA A 130 -12.90 17.96 -6.03
C ALA A 130 -13.26 19.30 -6.70
N ARG A 131 -14.43 19.40 -7.33
CA ARG A 131 -14.96 20.65 -7.91
C ARG A 131 -15.31 21.67 -6.83
N GLU A 132 -16.01 21.26 -5.77
CA GLU A 132 -16.36 22.12 -4.65
C GLU A 132 -15.10 22.67 -3.95
N ARG A 133 -14.08 21.82 -3.75
CA ARG A 133 -12.77 22.28 -3.24
C ARG A 133 -12.04 23.20 -4.20
N ASP A 134 -12.15 22.96 -5.51
CA ASP A 134 -11.60 23.87 -6.50
C ASP A 134 -12.32 25.23 -6.37
N GLU A 135 -13.63 25.27 -6.49
CA GLU A 135 -14.44 26.50 -6.41
C GLU A 135 -14.25 27.29 -5.10
N ALA A 136 -14.07 26.62 -3.97
CA ALA A 136 -13.85 27.26 -2.67
C ALA A 136 -12.43 27.83 -2.49
N GLU A 137 -11.41 27.33 -3.21
CA GLU A 137 -10.04 27.80 -3.03
C GLU A 137 -9.82 29.09 -3.84
N PRO A 138 -9.37 30.20 -3.21
CA PRO A 138 -9.20 31.47 -3.89
C PRO A 138 -8.18 31.36 -5.04
N HIS A 139 -8.48 32.06 -6.13
CA HIS A 139 -7.52 32.30 -7.21
C HIS A 139 -6.35 33.16 -6.72
N GLY A 140 -5.24 33.17 -7.47
CA GLY A 140 -4.05 33.92 -7.07
C GLY A 140 -3.16 33.20 -6.04
N THR A 141 -3.28 31.88 -5.90
CA THR A 141 -2.39 31.08 -5.04
C THR A 141 -1.55 30.09 -5.85
N TYR A 142 -0.31 29.84 -5.42
CA TYR A 142 0.57 28.85 -6.04
C TYR A 142 -0.03 27.44 -6.03
N ARG A 143 -0.74 27.08 -4.95
CA ARG A 143 -1.41 25.78 -4.79
C ARG A 143 -2.52 25.58 -5.82
N LYS A 144 -3.34 26.61 -6.06
CA LYS A 144 -4.39 26.60 -7.08
C LYS A 144 -3.81 26.41 -8.49
N TYR A 145 -2.64 26.97 -8.78
CA TYR A 145 -1.93 26.75 -10.03
C TYR A 145 -1.38 25.31 -10.17
N THR A 146 -0.70 24.79 -9.16
CA THR A 146 0.04 23.51 -9.25
C THR A 146 -0.82 22.27 -8.98
N THR A 147 -1.63 22.31 -7.93
CA THR A 147 -2.43 21.16 -7.47
C THR A 147 -3.75 21.03 -8.25
N TYR A 148 -4.38 22.17 -8.57
CA TYR A 148 -5.69 22.22 -9.22
C TYR A 148 -5.64 22.59 -10.70
N GLY A 149 -4.45 22.97 -11.21
CA GLY A 149 -4.24 23.22 -12.64
C GLY A 149 -4.84 24.52 -13.17
N CYS A 150 -5.25 25.46 -12.31
CA CYS A 150 -5.79 26.74 -12.76
C CYS A 150 -4.74 27.54 -13.56
N ARG A 151 -5.17 28.22 -14.63
CA ARG A 151 -4.30 28.99 -15.54
C ARG A 151 -4.77 30.43 -15.74
N CYS A 152 -5.56 31.00 -14.83
CA CYS A 152 -5.93 32.41 -14.87
C CYS A 152 -4.71 33.33 -14.62
N VAL A 153 -4.87 34.63 -14.89
CA VAL A 153 -3.79 35.63 -14.75
C VAL A 153 -3.24 35.66 -13.32
N GLU A 154 -4.11 35.69 -12.32
CA GLU A 154 -3.73 35.73 -10.91
C GLU A 154 -2.94 34.49 -10.49
N CYS A 155 -3.39 33.28 -10.86
CA CYS A 155 -2.69 32.04 -10.53
C CYS A 155 -1.34 31.93 -11.26
N ARG A 156 -1.21 32.45 -12.48
CA ARG A 156 0.08 32.53 -13.19
C ARG A 156 1.03 33.51 -12.51
N ALA A 157 0.51 34.66 -12.05
CA ALA A 157 1.28 35.64 -11.29
C ALA A 157 1.80 35.04 -9.99
N ALA A 158 0.92 34.41 -9.20
CA ALA A 158 1.28 33.73 -7.95
C ALA A 158 2.34 32.64 -8.13
N ASN A 159 2.26 31.86 -9.22
CA ASN A 159 3.29 30.88 -9.55
C ASN A 159 4.63 31.54 -9.90
N THR A 160 4.59 32.64 -10.64
CA THR A 160 5.79 33.42 -10.99
C THR A 160 6.45 34.01 -9.73
N ASP A 161 5.65 34.58 -8.83
CA ASP A 161 6.12 35.16 -7.57
C ASP A 161 6.72 34.11 -6.64
N TYR A 162 6.08 32.94 -6.54
CA TYR A 162 6.62 31.80 -5.78
C TYR A 162 8.04 31.43 -6.26
N TYR A 163 8.24 31.24 -7.57
CA TYR A 163 9.57 30.92 -8.09
C TYR A 163 10.56 32.07 -8.01
N ARG A 164 10.11 33.33 -8.01
CA ARG A 164 10.97 34.50 -7.76
C ARG A 164 11.55 34.45 -6.35
N ILE A 165 10.70 34.23 -5.35
CA ILE A 165 11.11 34.13 -3.93
C ILE A 165 12.02 32.91 -3.75
N TYR A 166 11.60 31.73 -4.22
CA TYR A 166 12.38 30.49 -4.12
C TYR A 166 13.79 30.63 -4.72
N ARG A 167 13.92 31.31 -5.88
CA ARG A 167 15.24 31.56 -6.50
C ARG A 167 16.07 32.56 -5.71
N ALA A 168 15.46 33.56 -5.07
CA ALA A 168 16.15 34.53 -4.23
C ALA A 168 16.70 33.86 -2.95
N GLU A 169 15.88 33.06 -2.26
CA GLU A 169 16.26 32.27 -1.08
C GLU A 169 17.42 31.31 -1.37
N ARG A 170 17.37 30.62 -2.52
CA ARG A 170 18.46 29.74 -2.94
C ARG A 170 19.77 30.47 -3.20
N ARG A 171 19.75 31.74 -3.60
CA ARG A 171 20.98 32.54 -3.79
C ARG A 171 21.57 33.00 -2.46
N THR A 172 20.73 33.27 -1.47
CA THR A 172 21.17 33.73 -0.14
C THR A 172 21.60 32.58 0.77
N GLY A 173 21.51 31.33 0.30
CA GLY A 173 21.87 30.13 1.10
C GLY A 173 20.88 29.82 2.22
N ASN A 174 19.77 30.56 2.29
CA ASN A 174 18.72 30.34 3.27
C ASN A 174 17.71 29.36 2.66
N GLN A 175 18.06 28.08 2.70
CA GLN A 175 17.17 27.02 2.26
C GLN A 175 16.14 26.77 3.40
N PRO A 176 14.82 26.82 3.13
CA PRO A 176 13.83 26.40 4.11
C PRO A 176 13.91 24.89 4.39
#